data_AF-A0A7S0F872-F1
#
_entry.id   AF-A0A7S0F872-F1
#
_cell.length_a   1.000
_cell.length_b   1.000
_cell.length_c   1.000
_cell.angle_alpha   90.00
_cell.angle_beta   90.00
_cell.angle_gamma   90.00
#
_symmetry.space_group_name_H-M   'P 1'
#
loop_
_entity.id
_entity.type
_entity.pdbx_description
1 polymer ?
#
loop_
_entity_poly.entity_id
_entity_poly.type
_entity_poly.pdbx_seq_one_letter_code
_entity_poly.pdbx_strand_id
1 'polypeptide(L)'
;SLEESVRWFSKAIWLSRSGRVSDVPADLHSILHSNRALAYIKLKKWSEAEEDGSLALSLNSRNTKARYRRALARFELGKYDPALQDVEQVLQDVPDPKGNKEAVDLKGR
;
A
#
# COMPACT_ATOMS: atom_id res chain seq x y z
N SER A 1 -17.94 -7.26 -4.68
CA SER A 1 -16.93 -8.22 -4.21
C SER A 1 -15.54 -7.56 -4.13
N LEU A 2 -14.55 -8.19 -3.49
CA LEU A 2 -13.17 -7.66 -3.47
C LEU A 2 -12.56 -7.56 -4.88
N GLU A 3 -12.90 -8.50 -5.75
CA GLU A 3 -12.47 -8.50 -7.15
C GLU A 3 -13.05 -7.33 -7.94
N GLU A 4 -14.32 -7.00 -7.73
CA GLU A 4 -14.92 -5.79 -8.31
C GLU A 4 -14.24 -4.53 -7.81
N SER A 5 -13.85 -4.48 -6.53
CA SER A 5 -13.10 -3.35 -5.96
C SER A 5 -11.76 -3.18 -6.68
N VAL A 6 -10.99 -4.26 -6.88
CA VAL A 6 -9.75 -4.24 -7.68
C VAL A 6 -10.02 -3.76 -9.11
N ARG A 7 -11.11 -4.21 -9.73
CA ARG A 7 -11.51 -3.82 -11.09
C ARG A 7 -11.77 -2.32 -11.18
N TRP A 8 -12.50 -1.75 -10.23
CA TRP A 8 -12.80 -0.32 -10.19
C TRP A 8 -11.56 0.53 -9.96
N PHE A 9 -10.67 0.14 -9.04
CA PHE A 9 -9.40 0.86 -8.84
C PHE A 9 -8.52 0.82 -10.08
N SER A 10 -8.43 -0.34 -10.74
CA SER A 10 -7.67 -0.49 -11.98
C SER A 10 -8.23 0.39 -13.11
N LYS A 11 -9.57 0.48 -13.21
CA LYS A 11 -10.24 1.37 -14.16
C LYS A 11 -9.96 2.85 -13.85
N ALA A 12 -10.00 3.24 -12.59
CA ALA A 12 -9.69 4.62 -12.16
C ALA A 12 -8.25 5.01 -12.50
N ILE A 13 -7.28 4.13 -12.20
CA ILE A 13 -5.87 4.33 -12.53
C ILE A 13 -5.68 4.44 -14.06
N TRP A 14 -6.34 3.58 -14.83
CA TRP A 14 -6.27 3.62 -16.29
C TRP A 14 -6.88 4.90 -16.88
N LEU A 15 -8.03 5.34 -16.37
CA LEU A 15 -8.67 6.59 -16.82
C LEU A 15 -7.79 7.81 -16.57
N SER A 16 -7.11 7.84 -15.43
CA SER A 16 -6.20 8.94 -15.12
C SER A 16 -4.92 8.89 -15.95
N ARG A 17 -4.32 7.70 -16.17
CA ARG A 17 -3.14 7.55 -17.06
C ARG A 17 -3.44 7.80 -18.53
N SER A 18 -4.66 7.53 -18.98
CA SER A 18 -5.08 7.73 -20.39
C SER A 18 -5.29 9.21 -20.75
N GLY A 19 -5.06 10.15 -19.83
CA GLY A 19 -5.21 11.59 -20.08
C GLY A 19 -6.66 12.03 -20.29
N ARG A 20 -7.63 11.13 -20.07
CA ARG A 20 -9.07 11.42 -20.18
C ARG A 20 -9.58 12.28 -19.03
N VAL A 21 -8.82 12.34 -17.95
CA VAL A 21 -9.03 13.21 -16.80
C VAL A 21 -7.74 13.98 -16.57
N SER A 22 -7.76 15.29 -16.80
CA SER A 22 -6.66 16.21 -16.50
C SER A 22 -6.68 16.60 -15.01
N ASP A 23 -5.51 16.91 -14.45
CA ASP A 23 -5.32 17.47 -13.09
C ASP A 23 -5.60 16.54 -11.90
N VAL A 24 -5.36 15.23 -12.04
CA VAL A 24 -5.43 14.32 -10.89
C VAL A 24 -4.17 14.49 -10.00
N PRO A 25 -4.32 14.82 -8.71
CA PRO A 25 -3.18 14.95 -7.81
C PRO A 25 -2.42 13.62 -7.69
N ALA A 26 -1.08 13.67 -7.69
CA ALA A 26 -0.24 12.49 -7.48
C ALA A 26 -0.58 11.75 -6.17
N ASP A 27 -1.02 12.49 -5.15
CA ASP A 27 -1.52 11.95 -3.88
C ASP A 27 -2.74 11.03 -4.08
N LEU A 28 -3.67 11.41 -4.97
CA LEU A 28 -4.83 10.58 -5.24
C LEU A 28 -4.42 9.27 -5.92
N HIS A 29 -3.45 9.30 -6.83
CA HIS A 29 -2.91 8.08 -7.42
C HIS A 29 -2.27 7.18 -6.37
N SER A 30 -1.50 7.74 -5.43
CA SER A 30 -0.93 6.98 -4.31
C SER A 30 -2.02 6.31 -3.47
N ILE A 31 -3.10 7.04 -3.15
CA ILE A 31 -4.25 6.50 -2.41
C ILE A 31 -4.94 5.38 -3.18
N LEU A 32 -5.14 5.53 -4.50
CA LEU A 32 -5.75 4.50 -5.34
C LEU A 32 -4.93 3.21 -5.36
N HIS A 33 -3.61 3.31 -5.58
CA HIS A 33 -2.71 2.15 -5.53
C HIS A 33 -2.69 1.52 -4.15
N SER A 34 -2.62 2.33 -3.09
CA SER A 34 -2.67 1.84 -1.71
C SER A 34 -3.97 1.06 -1.45
N ASN A 35 -5.13 1.57 -1.87
CA ASN A 35 -6.41 0.90 -1.65
C ASN A 35 -6.55 -0.37 -2.49
N ARG A 36 -5.98 -0.40 -3.70
CA ARG A 36 -5.90 -1.60 -4.52
C ARG A 36 -4.98 -2.66 -3.87
N ALA A 37 -3.85 -2.26 -3.29
CA ALA A 37 -3.00 -3.16 -2.49
C ALA A 37 -3.76 -3.81 -1.33
N LEU A 38 -4.60 -3.05 -0.61
CA LEU A 38 -5.43 -3.60 0.45
C LEU A 38 -6.43 -4.65 -0.07
N ALA A 39 -7.04 -4.41 -1.23
CA ALA A 39 -7.93 -5.38 -1.84
C ALA A 39 -7.18 -6.66 -2.24
N TYR A 40 -5.96 -6.53 -2.77
CA TYR A 40 -5.08 -7.67 -3.06
C TYR A 40 -4.66 -8.45 -1.81
N ILE A 41 -4.31 -7.76 -0.72
CA ILE A 41 -4.05 -8.37 0.60
C ILE A 41 -5.23 -9.23 1.05
N LYS A 42 -6.45 -8.70 0.96
CA LYS A 42 -7.66 -9.46 1.34
C LYS A 42 -7.94 -10.66 0.42
N LEU A 43 -7.48 -10.59 -0.83
CA LEU A 43 -7.51 -11.69 -1.80
C LEU A 43 -6.31 -12.65 -1.68
N LYS A 44 -5.41 -12.44 -0.70
CA LYS A 44 -4.15 -13.20 -0.54
C LYS A 44 -3.23 -13.14 -1.75
N LYS A 45 -3.33 -12.07 -2.54
CA LYS A 45 -2.49 -11.76 -3.70
C LYS A 45 -1.34 -10.86 -3.28
N TRP A 46 -0.37 -11.46 -2.58
CA TRP A 46 0.68 -10.72 -1.89
C TRP A 46 1.66 -10.03 -2.85
N SER A 47 2.02 -10.68 -3.96
CA SER A 47 2.91 -10.10 -4.97
C SER A 47 2.33 -8.82 -5.58
N GLU A 48 1.05 -8.85 -6.00
CA GLU A 48 0.38 -7.69 -6.56
C GLU A 48 0.20 -6.57 -5.53
N ALA A 49 0.00 -6.92 -4.24
CA ALA A 49 -0.05 -5.94 -3.16
C ALA A 49 1.30 -5.27 -2.89
N GLU A 50 2.41 -6.00 -2.98
CA GLU A 50 3.76 -5.43 -2.85
C GLU A 50 4.06 -4.43 -3.98
N GLU A 51 3.71 -4.79 -5.22
CA GLU A 51 3.89 -3.92 -6.39
C GLU A 51 3.09 -2.63 -6.24
N ASP A 52 1.80 -2.73 -5.88
CA ASP A 52 0.95 -1.56 -5.67
C ASP A 52 1.41 -0.70 -4.50
N GLY A 53 1.86 -1.32 -3.41
CA GLY A 53 2.46 -0.60 -2.28
C GLY A 53 3.70 0.19 -2.71
N SER A 54 4.53 -0.40 -3.57
CA SER A 54 5.73 0.26 -4.11
C SER A 54 5.40 1.41 -5.05
N LEU A 55 4.42 1.24 -5.95
CA LEU A 55 3.92 2.31 -6.82
C LEU A 55 3.29 3.45 -6.02
N ALA A 56 2.51 3.13 -4.98
CA ALA A 56 1.92 4.14 -4.11
C ALA A 56 3.01 4.99 -3.42
N LEU A 57 4.12 4.38 -3.01
CA LEU A 57 5.24 5.07 -2.38
C LEU A 57 6.11 5.86 -3.36
N SER A 58 6.24 5.42 -4.63
CA SER A 58 6.92 6.22 -5.66
C SER A 58 6.14 7.49 -6.01
N LEU A 59 4.81 7.45 -5.88
CA LEU A 59 3.94 8.59 -6.13
C LEU A 59 3.85 9.54 -4.92
N ASN A 60 3.74 8.97 -3.71
CA ASN A 60 3.77 9.73 -2.47
C ASN A 60 4.51 8.91 -1.39
N SER A 61 5.74 9.32 -1.12
CA SER A 61 6.62 8.68 -0.13
C SER A 61 6.15 8.86 1.31
N ARG A 62 5.23 9.80 1.59
CA ARG A 62 4.66 10.05 2.92
C ARG A 62 3.44 9.18 3.22
N ASN A 63 3.03 8.31 2.29
CA ASN A 63 1.88 7.44 2.48
C ASN A 63 2.21 6.26 3.40
N THR A 64 2.16 6.50 4.71
CA THR A 64 2.42 5.49 5.76
C THR A 64 1.54 4.24 5.61
N LYS A 65 0.29 4.39 5.16
CA LYS A 65 -0.63 3.27 4.92
C LYS A 65 -0.16 2.38 3.78
N ALA A 66 0.34 2.97 2.69
CA ALA A 66 0.94 2.21 1.59
C ALA A 66 2.19 1.44 2.04
N ARG A 67 3.03 2.07 2.86
CA ARG A 67 4.23 1.41 3.42
C ARG A 67 3.88 0.23 4.30
N TYR A 68 2.91 0.38 5.20
CA TYR A 68 2.43 -0.73 6.03
C TYR A 68 1.85 -1.87 5.18
N ARG A 69 1.03 -1.56 4.17
CA ARG A 69 0.46 -2.58 3.26
C ARG A 69 1.55 -3.32 2.48
N ARG A 70 2.59 -2.62 2.02
CA ARG A 70 3.77 -3.24 1.39
C ARG A 70 4.50 -4.17 2.35
N ALA A 71 4.70 -3.73 3.60
CA ALA A 71 5.35 -4.54 4.63
C ALA A 71 4.59 -5.85 4.90
N LEU A 72 3.26 -5.75 5.06
CA LEU A 72 2.41 -6.91 5.28
C LEU A 72 2.48 -7.89 4.11
N ALA A 73 2.42 -7.38 2.88
CA ALA A 73 2.56 -8.22 1.68
C ALA A 73 3.93 -8.93 1.62
N ARG A 74 5.02 -8.21 1.94
CA ARG A 74 6.38 -8.76 1.99
C ARG A 74 6.53 -9.83 3.08
N PHE A 75 5.94 -9.62 4.24
CA PHE A 75 5.95 -10.58 5.34
C PHE A 75 5.30 -11.91 4.92
N GLU A 76 4.13 -11.86 4.28
CA GLU A 76 3.43 -13.05 3.78
C GLU A 76 4.14 -13.72 2.58
N LEU A 77 4.98 -12.98 1.85
CA LEU A 77 5.88 -13.52 0.82
C LEU A 77 7.18 -14.13 1.40
N GLY A 78 7.38 -14.10 2.72
CA GLY A 78 8.61 -14.56 3.37
C GLY A 78 9.80 -13.60 3.26
N LYS A 79 9.57 -12.36 2.80
CA LYS A 79 10.58 -11.31 2.70
C LYS A 79 10.64 -10.51 4.01
N TYR A 80 11.12 -11.13 5.08
CA TYR A 80 11.07 -10.56 6.43
C TYR A 80 11.94 -9.31 6.60
N ASP A 81 13.21 -9.33 6.16
CA ASP A 81 14.12 -8.20 6.29
C ASP A 81 13.55 -6.88 5.69
N PRO A 82 13.09 -6.85 4.43
CA PRO A 82 12.50 -5.64 3.87
C PRO A 82 11.12 -5.30 4.45
N ALA A 83 10.38 -6.28 4.98
CA ALA A 83 9.13 -6.02 5.69
C ALA A 83 9.39 -5.28 7.02
N LEU A 84 10.39 -5.72 7.79
CA LEU A 84 10.78 -5.09 9.04
C LEU A 84 11.27 -3.66 8.83
N GLN A 85 12.09 -3.41 7.81
CA GLN A 85 12.53 -2.06 7.44
C GLN A 85 11.33 -1.14 7.13
N ASP A 86 10.34 -1.65 6.40
CA ASP A 86 9.14 -0.88 6.08
C ASP A 86 8.32 -0.54 7.32
N VAL A 87 8.17 -1.50 8.24
CA VAL A 87 7.47 -1.32 9.52
C VAL A 87 8.20 -0.33 10.41
N GLU A 88 9.53 -0.39 10.48
CA GLU A 88 10.33 0.55 11.26
C GLU A 88 10.15 1.98 10.77
N GLN A 89 10.16 2.18 9.46
CA GLN A 89 9.90 3.50 8.89
C GLN A 89 8.46 3.96 9.15
N VAL A 90 7.47 3.05 9.12
CA VAL A 90 6.08 3.37 9.52
C VAL A 90 6.04 3.87 10.96
N LEU A 91 6.74 3.21 11.88
CA LEU A 91 6.79 3.57 13.29
C LEU A 91 7.56 4.88 13.53
N GLN A 92 8.56 5.20 12.72
CA GLN A 92 9.28 6.49 12.79
C GLN A 92 8.44 7.67 12.27
N ASP A 93 7.63 7.45 11.23
CA ASP A 93 6.84 8.50 10.59
C ASP A 93 5.59 8.91 11.39
N VAL A 94 5.13 8.07 12.32
CA VAL A 94 3.93 8.36 13.13
C VAL A 94 4.31 9.05 14.45
N PRO A 95 3.54 10.08 14.89
CA PRO A 95 3.79 10.76 16.16
C PRO A 95 3.62 9.83 17.38
N ASP A 96 2.73 8.84 17.28
CA ASP A 96 2.52 7.81 18.31
C ASP A 96 2.73 6.41 17.72
N PRO A 97 3.96 5.87 17.81
CA PRO A 97 4.29 4.53 17.31
C PRO A 97 3.54 3.42 18.07
N LYS A 98 3.30 3.62 19.36
CA LYS A 98 2.62 2.61 20.21
C LYS A 98 1.12 2.55 19.93
N GLY A 99 0.53 3.66 19.45
CA GLY A 99 -0.85 3.71 18.98
C GLY A 99 -1.08 2.93 17.68
N ASN A 100 -0.05 2.72 16.86
CA ASN A 100 -0.15 1.93 15.63
C ASN A 100 0.01 0.43 15.90
N LYS A 101 -1.02 -0.18 16.51
CA LYS A 101 -1.04 -1.59 16.89
C LYS A 101 -0.73 -2.53 15.72
N GLU A 102 -1.18 -2.19 14.52
CA GLU A 102 -0.96 -2.98 13.31
C GLU A 102 0.54 -3.11 12.97
N ALA A 103 1.27 -1.99 12.96
CA ALA A 103 2.71 -1.98 12.71
C ALA A 103 3.51 -2.61 13.86
N VAL A 104 3.09 -2.38 15.10
CA VAL A 104 3.74 -2.98 16.28
C VAL A 104 3.57 -4.50 16.29
N ASP A 105 2.38 -5.01 15.99
CA ASP A 105 2.10 -6.44 15.89
C ASP A 105 2.93 -7.08 14.78
N LEU A 106 2.97 -6.47 13.59
CA LEU A 106 3.78 -6.98 12.47
C LEU A 106 5.28 -6.99 12.78
N LYS A 107 5.78 -6.07 13.62
CA LYS A 107 7.19 -6.08 14.07
C LYS A 107 7.48 -7.21 15.06
N GLY A 108 6.48 -7.65 15.82
CA GLY A 108 6.61 -8.67 16.87
C GLY A 108 6.33 -10.11 16.42
N ARG A 109 5.85 -10.31 15.19
CA ARG A 109 5.61 -11.62 14.56
C ARG A 109 6.88 -12.21 13.99
#